data_AF-A0A5F5Y5V6-F1
#
_entry.id   AF-A0A5F5Y5V6-F1
#
_cell.length_a   1.000
_cell.length_b   1.000
_cell.length_c   1.000
_cell.angle_alpha   90.00
_cell.angle_beta   90.00
_cell.angle_gamma   90.00
#
_symmetry.space_group_name_H-M   'P 1'
#
loop_
_entity.id
_entity.type
_entity.pdbx_description
1 polymer ?
#
loop_
_entity_poly.entity_id
_entity_poly.type
_entity_poly.pdbx_seq_one_letter_code
_entity_poly.pdbx_strand_id
1 'polypeptide(L)' 'LSLFTDDMLAYIENPEDSTKRLLELINKFSKVAGHKTNIQKSIAFL' A
#
# COMPACT_ATOMS: atom_id res chain seq x y z
N LEU A 1 13.71 9.68 3.63
CA LEU A 1 12.72 10.25 4.57
C LEU A 1 11.47 10.76 3.83
N SER A 2 11.62 11.49 2.70
CA SER A 2 10.50 12.07 1.92
C SER A 2 9.37 11.10 1.53
N LEU A 3 9.70 9.94 0.96
CA LEU A 3 8.69 9.05 0.36
C LEU A 3 7.60 8.60 1.36
N PHE A 4 8.01 8.29 2.60
CA PHE A 4 7.06 7.89 3.65
C PHE A 4 6.26 9.07 4.20
N THR A 5 6.82 10.28 4.20
CA THR A 5 6.13 11.48 4.68
C THR A 5 5.01 11.89 3.73
N ASP A 6 5.28 11.83 2.42
CA ASP A 6 4.30 12.18 1.38
C ASP A 6 3.15 11.14 1.30
N ASP A 7 3.48 9.85 1.40
CA ASP A 7 2.47 8.77 1.42
C ASP A 7 1.61 8.81 2.69
N MET A 8 2.19 9.14 3.86
CA MET A 8 1.44 9.32 5.10
C MET A 8 0.52 10.54 5.05
N LEU A 9 0.98 11.66 4.48
CA LEU A 9 0.15 12.86 4.33
C LEU A 9 -1.03 12.60 3.40
N ALA A 10 -0.79 11.93 2.25
CA ALA A 10 -1.85 11.51 1.34
C ALA A 10 -2.84 10.55 2.01
N TYR A 11 -2.37 9.67 2.90
CA TYR A 11 -3.25 8.79 3.69
C TYR A 11 -4.14 9.57 4.65
N ILE A 12 -3.63 10.63 5.28
CA ILE A 12 -4.43 11.49 6.16
C ILE A 12 -5.42 12.35 5.36
N GLU A 13 -5.01 12.88 4.21
CA GLU A 13 -5.85 13.73 3.36
C GLU A 13 -6.97 12.96 2.64
N ASN A 14 -6.71 11.74 2.19
CA ASN A 14 -7.70 10.89 1.54
C ASN A 14 -7.47 9.40 1.82
N PRO A 15 -7.92 8.90 2.99
CA PRO A 15 -7.60 7.55 3.46
C PRO A 15 -8.16 6.45 2.55
N GLU A 16 -9.33 6.64 1.94
CA GLU A 16 -9.93 5.62 1.06
C GLU A 16 -9.08 5.39 -0.21
N ASP A 17 -8.64 6.47 -0.84
CA ASP A 17 -7.90 6.42 -2.10
C ASP A 17 -6.42 6.03 -1.87
N SER A 18 -5.84 6.48 -0.76
CA SER A 18 -4.50 6.10 -0.33
C SER A 18 -4.40 4.63 0.08
N THR A 19 -5.46 4.05 0.68
CA THR A 19 -5.51 2.61 0.99
C THR A 19 -5.48 1.78 -0.29
N LYS A 20 -6.21 2.18 -1.34
CA LYS A 20 -6.19 1.51 -2.65
C LYS A 20 -4.79 1.58 -3.28
N ARG A 21 -4.17 2.76 -3.28
CA ARG A 21 -2.82 2.99 -3.81
C ARG A 21 -1.75 2.18 -3.08
N LEU A 22 -1.86 2.06 -1.76
CA LEU A 22 -0.98 1.24 -0.93
C LEU A 22 -1.09 -0.25 -1.27
N LEU A 23 -2.31 -0.76 -1.43
CA LEU A 23 -2.55 -2.15 -1.84
C LEU A 23 -1.98 -2.45 -3.23
N GLU A 24 -2.09 -1.52 -4.18
CA GLU A 24 -1.46 -1.64 -5.50
C GLU A 24 0.06 -1.69 -5.41
N LEU A 25 0.67 -0.85 -4.58
CA LEU A 25 2.11 -0.87 -4.32
C LEU A 25 2.56 -2.22 -3.75
N ILE A 26 1.87 -2.70 -2.72
CA ILE A 26 2.15 -4.00 -2.09
C ILE A 26 2.08 -5.14 -3.13
N ASN A 27 1.05 -5.12 -3.98
CA ASN A 27 0.89 -6.10 -5.06
C ASN A 27 2.03 -6.01 -6.10
N LYS A 28 2.41 -4.80 -6.50
CA LYS A 28 3.48 -4.56 -7.48
C LYS A 28 4.85 -5.01 -6.95
N PHE A 29 5.17 -4.65 -5.71
CA PHE A 29 6.39 -5.11 -5.04
C PHE A 29 6.43 -6.61 -4.88
N SER A 30 5.31 -7.23 -4.53
CA SER A 30 5.22 -8.68 -4.39
C SER A 30 5.44 -9.42 -5.70
N LYS A 31 4.85 -8.93 -6.80
CA LYS A 31 5.10 -9.46 -8.15
C LYS A 31 6.58 -9.36 -8.54
N VAL A 32 7.23 -8.24 -8.26
CA VAL A 32 8.67 -8.05 -8.52
C VAL A 32 9.52 -8.99 -7.67
N ALA A 33 9.14 -9.21 -6.42
CA ALA A 33 9.81 -10.14 -5.52
C ALA A 33 9.54 -11.63 -5.85
N GLY A 34 8.68 -11.93 -6.83
CA GLY A 34 8.27 -13.29 -7.17
C GLY A 34 7.47 -13.98 -6.05
N HIS A 35 6.97 -13.22 -5.09
CA HIS A 35 6.15 -13.71 -4.00
C HIS A 35 4.67 -13.54 -4.31
N LYS A 36 3.86 -14.50 -3.84
CA LYS A 36 2.40 -14.40 -3.92
C LYS A 36 1.90 -13.70 -2.66
N THR A 37 1.94 -12.36 -2.62
CA THR A 37 1.34 -11.64 -1.49
C THR A 37 -0.17 -11.86 -1.51
N ASN A 38 -0.70 -12.33 -0.38
CA ASN A 38 -2.14 -12.42 -0.17
C ASN A 38 -2.68 -11.01 0.17
N ILE A 39 -3.18 -10.32 -0.85
CA ILE A 39 -3.82 -9.01 -0.69
C ILE A 39 -4.93 -9.05 0.38
N GLN A 40 -5.66 -10.15 0.51
CA GLN A 40 -6.71 -10.27 1.54
C GLN A 40 -6.14 -10.26 2.97
N LYS A 41 -4.94 -10.81 3.19
CA LYS A 41 -4.24 -10.67 4.48
C LYS A 41 -3.82 -9.22 4.70
N SER A 42 -3.27 -8.54 3.70
CA SER A 42 -2.90 -7.13 3.80
C SER A 42 -4.11 -6.22 4.04
N ILE A 43 -5.26 -6.52 3.43
CA ILE A 43 -6.53 -5.84 3.69
C ILE A 43 -6.99 -6.07 5.14
N ALA A 44 -6.77 -7.25 5.72
CA ALA A 44 -7.12 -7.50 7.11
C ALA A 44 -6.22 -6.79 8.14
N PHE A 45 -5.05 -6.30 7.71
CA PHE A 45 -4.13 -5.51 8.54
C PHE A 45 -4.28 -3.99 8.35
N LEU A 46 -5.01 -3.57 7.32
CA LEU A 46 -5.35 -2.17 7.02
C LEU A 46 -6.73 -1.84 7.62
#